data_AF-A0A2K6LL16-F1
#
_entry.id   AF-A0A2K6LL16-F1
#
_cell.length_a   1.000
_cell.length_b   1.000
_cell.length_c   1.000
_cell.angle_alpha   90.00
_cell.angle_beta   90.00
_cell.angle_gamma   90.00
#
_symmetry.space_group_name_H-M   'P 1'
#
loop_
_entity.id
_entity.type
_entity.pdbx_description
1 polymer ?
#
loop_
_entity_poly.entity_id
_entity_poly.type
_entity_poly.pdbx_seq_one_letter_code
_entity_poly.pdbx_strand_id
1 'polypeptide(L)'
;MCVEPGPAPRGARPLSPALRHHPWSWLQVVEKAYPEEPVGVVCQVDGVPQVVEYSEISPDTAQLRASDGGLLYNAGNICNHFFTRGFLKTVTREFEPLLKPHVAVKKVPYVDEEGNLVKPLKPNGIKMEKFVFDVFRFAKNFAAFEVLREEEFSPLKNAEPADRDSPRTSRQALLAQHYRWALQAGAHFLDAHGAWLPELPGLPPNGDPPAICEISPLVSYSGEGLEVYLQGREFQSPFILDEDQARELLQPQES
;
A
#
# COMPACT_ATOMS: atom_id res chain seq x y z
N MET A 1 -19.15 10.04 -18.27
CA MET A 1 -20.31 9.16 -18.54
C MET A 1 -20.22 8.01 -17.56
N CYS A 2 -21.20 7.94 -16.66
CA CYS A 2 -21.28 6.93 -15.61
C CYS A 2 -21.52 5.55 -16.22
N VAL A 3 -20.82 4.52 -15.72
CA VAL A 3 -21.13 3.13 -16.01
C VAL A 3 -22.02 2.63 -14.89
N GLU A 4 -23.27 2.26 -15.20
CA GLU A 4 -24.16 1.60 -14.24
C GLU A 4 -23.65 0.19 -13.90
N PRO A 5 -23.79 -0.27 -12.64
CA PRO A 5 -23.40 -1.61 -12.25
C PRO A 5 -24.44 -2.63 -12.74
N GLY A 6 -24.06 -3.43 -13.74
CA GLY A 6 -24.81 -4.61 -14.15
C GLY A 6 -24.74 -5.74 -13.11
N PRO A 7 -25.66 -6.73 -13.15
CA PRO A 7 -25.71 -7.80 -12.16
C PRO A 7 -24.49 -8.72 -12.24
N ALA A 8 -24.04 -9.20 -11.08
CA ALA A 8 -22.90 -10.09 -10.94
C ALA A 8 -23.11 -11.41 -11.74
N PRO A 9 -22.17 -11.82 -12.61
CA PRO A 9 -22.30 -13.07 -13.32
C PRO A 9 -21.97 -14.25 -12.39
N ARG A 10 -22.95 -15.14 -12.22
CA ARG A 10 -22.73 -16.47 -11.62
C ARG A 10 -21.95 -17.34 -12.61
N GLY A 11 -20.87 -17.95 -12.14
CA GLY A 11 -20.09 -18.96 -12.85
C GLY A 11 -18.74 -18.43 -13.36
N ALA A 12 -17.70 -18.66 -12.57
CA ALA A 12 -16.32 -18.44 -13.02
C ALA A 12 -16.03 -19.36 -14.21
N ARG A 13 -15.96 -18.79 -15.42
CA ARG A 13 -15.41 -19.47 -16.59
C ARG A 13 -13.90 -19.23 -16.63
N PRO A 14 -13.09 -20.23 -17.04
CA PRO A 14 -11.66 -20.02 -17.23
C PRO A 14 -11.43 -18.92 -18.26
N LEU A 15 -10.46 -18.03 -17.98
CA LEU A 15 -10.05 -16.94 -18.87
C LEU A 15 -9.66 -17.52 -20.24
N SER A 16 -10.20 -16.93 -21.31
CA SER A 16 -9.97 -17.43 -22.67
C SER A 16 -8.47 -17.40 -23.02
N PRO A 17 -7.98 -18.32 -23.87
CA PRO A 17 -6.58 -18.35 -24.29
C PRO A 17 -6.08 -17.05 -24.96
N ALA A 18 -6.99 -16.20 -25.45
CA ALA A 18 -6.69 -14.94 -26.12
C ALA A 18 -6.12 -13.85 -25.20
N LEU A 19 -6.28 -13.97 -23.88
CA LEU A 19 -5.71 -13.01 -22.92
C LEU A 19 -4.20 -13.16 -22.70
N ARG A 20 -3.58 -14.24 -23.21
CA ARG A 20 -2.19 -14.63 -22.89
C ARG A 20 -1.10 -13.80 -23.59
N HIS A 21 -1.43 -12.93 -24.55
CA HIS A 21 -0.43 -12.30 -25.43
C HIS A 21 -0.53 -10.78 -25.64
N HIS A 22 -1.49 -10.10 -25.03
CA HIS A 22 -1.58 -8.65 -25.15
C HIS A 22 -0.72 -7.95 -24.07
N PRO A 23 -0.11 -6.79 -24.34
CA PRO A 23 0.66 -6.05 -23.33
C PRO A 23 -0.29 -5.52 -22.26
N TRP A 24 -0.34 -6.23 -21.14
CA TRP A 24 -1.06 -5.85 -19.93
C TRP A 24 -0.14 -5.12 -18.98
N SER A 25 -0.69 -4.09 -18.34
CA SER A 25 -0.18 -3.52 -17.11
C SER A 25 -1.34 -3.24 -16.17
N TRP A 26 -1.14 -3.41 -14.87
CA TRP A 26 -2.10 -2.94 -13.88
C TRP A 26 -1.35 -2.44 -12.64
N LEU A 27 -2.06 -1.76 -11.75
CA LEU A 27 -1.51 -1.26 -10.50
C LEU A 27 -2.50 -1.49 -9.36
N GLN A 28 -1.98 -1.65 -8.14
CA GLN A 28 -2.81 -1.57 -6.94
C GLN A 28 -3.03 -0.10 -6.55
N VAL A 29 -4.24 0.18 -6.08
CA VAL A 29 -4.59 1.45 -5.45
C VAL A 29 -5.22 1.21 -4.10
N VAL A 30 -5.16 2.21 -3.25
CA VAL A 30 -6.02 2.33 -2.06
C VAL A 30 -6.94 3.52 -2.24
N GLU A 31 -8.06 3.53 -1.53
CA GLU A 31 -8.86 4.73 -1.40
C GLU A 31 -8.01 5.86 -0.77
N LYS A 32 -7.93 6.99 -1.47
CA LYS A 32 -7.27 8.20 -1.01
C LYS A 32 -8.07 8.78 0.16
N ALA A 33 -7.41 8.92 1.31
CA ALA A 33 -8.08 9.21 2.57
C ALA A 33 -8.52 10.69 2.71
N TYR A 34 -7.79 11.62 2.09
CA TYR A 34 -8.06 13.06 2.15
C TYR A 34 -7.41 13.78 0.95
N PRO A 35 -7.91 14.96 0.53
CA PRO A 35 -7.46 15.63 -0.70
C PRO A 35 -5.94 15.85 -0.78
N GLU A 36 -5.31 16.22 0.34
CA GLU A 36 -3.89 16.57 0.42
C GLU A 36 -2.97 15.36 0.66
N GLU A 37 -3.49 14.13 0.62
CA GLU A 37 -2.66 12.94 0.81
C GLU A 37 -1.56 12.86 -0.26
N PRO A 38 -0.28 12.66 0.12
CA PRO A 38 0.86 12.65 -0.79
C PRO A 38 0.98 11.31 -1.53
N VAL A 39 -0.07 11.00 -2.30
CA VAL A 39 -0.18 9.87 -3.22
C VAL A 39 -0.66 10.38 -4.58
N GLY A 40 0.01 9.95 -5.65
CA GLY A 40 -0.49 10.19 -7.01
C GLY A 40 -1.84 9.53 -7.21
N VAL A 41 -2.68 10.10 -8.06
CA VAL A 41 -4.02 9.56 -8.36
C VAL A 41 -4.07 8.97 -9.75
N VAL A 42 -4.67 7.80 -9.86
CA VAL A 42 -4.87 7.11 -11.14
C VAL A 42 -6.09 7.70 -11.82
N CYS A 43 -5.93 8.16 -13.05
CA CYS A 43 -7.02 8.74 -13.81
C CYS A 43 -6.81 8.57 -15.32
N GLN A 44 -7.69 9.16 -16.11
CA GLN A 44 -7.54 9.26 -17.56
C GLN A 44 -7.41 10.72 -17.95
N VAL A 45 -6.42 11.03 -18.79
CA VAL A 45 -6.26 12.33 -19.44
C VAL A 45 -6.31 12.08 -20.94
N ASP A 46 -7.24 12.74 -21.63
CA ASP A 46 -7.53 12.52 -23.06
C ASP A 46 -7.78 11.04 -23.42
N GLY A 47 -8.45 10.31 -22.53
CA GLY A 47 -8.75 8.88 -22.69
C GLY A 47 -7.58 7.93 -22.45
N VAL A 48 -6.42 8.45 -22.05
CA VAL A 48 -5.20 7.66 -21.80
C VAL A 48 -4.98 7.48 -20.30
N PRO A 49 -4.81 6.24 -19.80
CA PRO A 49 -4.58 5.98 -18.38
C PRO A 49 -3.22 6.52 -17.94
N GLN A 50 -3.21 7.29 -16.85
CA GLN A 50 -2.04 7.94 -16.29
C GLN A 50 -2.15 8.02 -14.77
N VAL A 51 -1.03 8.26 -14.11
CA VAL A 51 -0.99 8.68 -12.72
C VAL A 51 -0.62 10.15 -12.70
N VAL A 52 -1.46 10.98 -12.09
CA VAL A 52 -1.13 12.38 -11.84
C VAL A 52 -0.53 12.46 -10.44
N GLU A 53 0.74 12.81 -10.36
CA GLU A 53 1.46 12.87 -9.08
C GLU A 53 0.87 13.96 -8.16
N TYR A 54 0.91 13.74 -6.84
CA TYR A 54 0.30 14.67 -5.88
C TYR A 54 0.89 16.08 -5.93
N SER A 55 2.15 16.22 -6.39
CA SER A 55 2.80 17.52 -6.55
C SER A 55 2.36 18.27 -7.82
N GLU A 56 1.61 17.61 -8.70
CA GLU A 56 1.22 18.13 -10.03
C GLU A 56 -0.29 18.30 -10.16
N ILE A 57 -1.09 17.72 -9.25
CA ILE A 57 -2.53 17.94 -9.17
C ILE A 57 -2.84 19.30 -8.54
N SER A 58 -3.79 20.03 -9.12
CA SER A 58 -4.26 21.29 -8.54
C SER A 58 -5.08 21.05 -7.27
N PRO A 59 -5.04 21.94 -6.26
CA PRO A 59 -5.87 21.82 -5.06
C PRO A 59 -7.36 21.68 -5.37
N ASP A 60 -7.87 22.47 -6.32
CA ASP A 60 -9.27 22.43 -6.74
C ASP A 60 -9.65 21.04 -7.28
N THR A 61 -8.79 20.45 -8.11
CA THR A 61 -9.01 19.10 -8.65
C THR A 61 -8.93 18.04 -7.55
N ALA A 62 -7.98 18.15 -6.63
CA ALA A 62 -7.81 17.20 -5.54
C ALA A 62 -8.99 17.18 -4.56
N GLN A 63 -9.74 18.29 -4.45
CA GLN A 63 -10.89 18.44 -3.55
C GLN A 63 -12.24 18.06 -4.20
N LEU A 64 -12.28 17.81 -5.51
CA LEU A 64 -13.52 17.43 -6.20
C LEU A 64 -14.14 16.20 -5.56
N ARG A 65 -15.47 16.23 -5.43
CA ARG A 65 -16.26 15.16 -4.82
C ARG A 65 -17.18 14.50 -5.83
N ALA A 66 -17.39 13.20 -5.68
CA ALA A 66 -18.42 12.45 -6.39
C ALA A 66 -19.79 12.66 -5.73
N SER A 67 -20.85 12.11 -6.33
CA SER A 67 -22.23 12.28 -5.87
C SER A 67 -22.51 11.64 -4.50
N ASP A 68 -21.70 10.66 -4.10
CA ASP A 68 -21.75 9.98 -2.80
C ASP A 68 -20.99 10.75 -1.70
N GLY A 69 -20.33 11.86 -2.03
CA GLY A 69 -19.51 12.65 -1.11
C GLY A 69 -18.06 12.18 -0.98
N GLY A 70 -17.67 11.07 -1.63
CA GLY A 70 -16.29 10.61 -1.72
C GLY A 70 -15.43 11.52 -2.60
N LEU A 71 -14.10 11.35 -2.58
CA LEU A 71 -13.22 12.05 -3.53
C LEU A 71 -13.49 11.57 -4.96
N LEU A 72 -13.61 12.50 -5.91
CA LEU A 72 -13.77 12.15 -7.32
C LEU A 72 -12.53 11.42 -7.87
N TYR A 73 -11.35 11.85 -7.42
CA TYR A 73 -10.07 11.21 -7.72
C TYR A 73 -9.56 10.49 -6.47
N ASN A 74 -10.17 9.34 -6.16
CA ASN A 74 -9.88 8.55 -4.96
C ASN A 74 -8.92 7.38 -5.18
N ALA A 75 -8.60 7.00 -6.42
CA ALA A 75 -7.71 5.88 -6.71
C ALA A 75 -6.22 6.24 -6.45
N GLY A 76 -5.79 6.13 -5.19
CA GLY A 76 -4.44 6.47 -4.75
C GLY A 76 -3.40 5.41 -5.12
N ASN A 77 -2.42 5.78 -5.94
CA ASN A 77 -1.32 4.91 -6.35
C ASN A 77 -0.40 4.59 -5.16
N ILE A 78 -0.23 3.30 -4.86
CA ILE A 78 0.66 2.81 -3.79
C ILE A 78 1.99 2.26 -4.31
N CYS A 79 2.32 2.51 -5.58
CA CYS A 79 3.56 2.08 -6.24
C CYS A 79 3.76 0.55 -6.30
N ASN A 80 2.66 -0.22 -6.28
CA ASN A 80 2.68 -1.66 -6.54
C ASN A 80 2.10 -1.93 -7.93
N HIS A 81 2.97 -2.29 -8.89
CA HIS A 81 2.65 -2.34 -10.31
C HIS A 81 2.95 -3.72 -10.89
N PHE A 82 2.09 -4.16 -11.79
CA PHE A 82 2.30 -5.35 -12.61
C PHE A 82 2.59 -4.95 -14.05
N PHE A 83 3.62 -5.57 -14.61
CA PHE A 83 3.98 -5.42 -16.01
C PHE A 83 4.24 -6.78 -16.65
N THR A 84 3.64 -7.02 -17.82
CA THR A 84 4.07 -8.18 -18.63
C THR A 84 5.49 -7.97 -19.15
N ARG A 85 6.26 -9.06 -19.24
CA ARG A 85 7.61 -9.01 -19.84
C ARG A 85 7.61 -8.43 -21.26
N GLY A 86 6.57 -8.73 -22.04
CA GLY A 86 6.42 -8.18 -23.40
C GLY A 86 6.30 -6.66 -23.39
N PHE A 87 5.46 -6.12 -22.49
CA PHE A 87 5.32 -4.68 -22.30
C PHE A 87 6.64 -4.01 -21.90
N LEU A 88 7.36 -4.56 -20.91
CA LEU A 88 8.66 -4.00 -20.50
C LEU A 88 9.69 -4.00 -21.64
N LYS A 89 9.71 -5.05 -22.48
CA LYS A 89 10.59 -5.10 -23.66
C LYS A 89 10.26 -4.00 -24.66
N THR A 90 8.98 -3.73 -24.89
CA THR A 90 8.56 -2.62 -25.77
C THR A 90 8.92 -1.28 -25.16
N VAL A 91 8.61 -1.07 -23.86
CA VAL A 91 8.95 0.18 -23.16
C VAL A 91 10.44 0.48 -23.26
N THR A 92 11.30 -0.48 -22.92
CA THR A 92 12.76 -0.29 -22.91
C THR A 92 13.38 -0.08 -24.30
N ARG A 93 12.76 -0.59 -25.37
CA ARG A 93 13.29 -0.48 -26.73
C ARG A 93 12.72 0.69 -27.52
N GLU A 94 11.47 1.07 -27.25
CA GLU A 94 10.70 1.96 -28.10
C GLU A 94 10.20 3.21 -27.37
N PHE A 95 9.74 3.08 -26.11
CA PHE A 95 9.01 4.16 -25.43
C PHE A 95 9.80 4.91 -24.35
N GLU A 96 10.89 4.36 -23.83
CA GLU A 96 11.72 5.01 -22.80
C GLU A 96 12.16 6.43 -23.20
N PRO A 97 12.58 6.69 -24.46
CA PRO A 97 12.95 8.05 -24.89
C PRO A 97 11.78 9.04 -24.92
N LEU A 98 10.53 8.55 -24.94
CA LEU A 98 9.32 9.37 -24.95
C LEU A 98 8.86 9.78 -23.54
N LEU A 99 9.40 9.14 -22.50
CA LEU A 99 9.11 9.50 -21.12
C LEU A 99 9.66 10.89 -20.81
N LYS A 100 8.78 11.77 -20.32
CA LYS A 100 9.13 13.15 -20.02
C LYS A 100 9.74 13.23 -18.61
N PRO A 101 10.82 14.00 -18.42
CA PRO A 101 11.32 14.26 -17.08
C PRO A 101 10.38 15.20 -16.32
N HIS A 102 10.13 14.87 -15.07
CA HIS A 102 9.46 15.70 -14.07
C HIS A 102 10.50 16.56 -13.36
N VAL A 103 10.20 17.84 -13.14
CA VAL A 103 11.13 18.82 -12.59
C VAL A 103 10.76 19.15 -11.15
N ALA A 104 11.67 18.87 -10.21
CA ALA A 104 11.54 19.27 -8.82
C ALA A 104 12.57 20.36 -8.47
N VAL A 105 12.09 21.50 -7.99
CA VAL A 105 12.94 22.60 -7.53
C VAL A 105 13.41 22.31 -6.11
N LYS A 106 14.73 22.23 -5.89
CA LYS A 106 15.33 21.74 -4.63
C LYS A 106 16.36 22.72 -4.06
N LYS A 107 16.56 22.62 -2.75
CA LYS A 107 17.70 23.19 -2.01
C LYS A 107 18.81 22.15 -2.02
N VAL A 108 19.76 22.28 -2.93
CA VAL A 108 20.85 21.31 -3.13
C VAL A 108 22.10 21.83 -2.44
N PRO A 109 22.57 21.19 -1.35
CA PRO A 109 23.85 21.53 -0.74
C PRO A 109 24.98 21.46 -1.79
N TYR A 110 25.85 22.47 -1.78
CA TYR A 110 26.93 22.58 -2.77
C TYR A 110 28.19 23.14 -2.11
N VAL A 111 29.31 23.09 -2.84
CA VAL A 111 30.58 23.73 -2.44
C VAL A 111 30.70 25.02 -3.25
N ASP A 112 30.90 26.15 -2.58
CA ASP A 112 31.08 27.46 -3.24
C ASP A 112 32.47 27.62 -3.87
N GLU A 113 32.72 28.77 -4.49
CA GLU A 113 33.97 29.04 -5.21
C GLU A 113 35.18 29.09 -4.26
N GLU A 114 34.95 29.42 -2.99
CA GLU A 114 35.95 29.45 -1.93
C GLU A 114 36.21 28.07 -1.28
N GLY A 115 35.47 27.04 -1.69
CA GLY A 115 35.63 25.67 -1.18
C GLY A 115 34.84 25.39 0.10
N ASN A 116 33.91 26.25 0.51
CA ASN A 116 33.08 26.06 1.68
C ASN A 116 31.81 25.26 1.36
N LEU A 117 31.40 24.39 2.28
CA LEU A 117 30.13 23.67 2.18
C LEU A 117 28.95 24.61 2.52
N VAL A 118 28.05 24.82 1.57
CA VAL A 118 26.89 25.69 1.70
C VAL A 118 25.59 24.89 1.75
N LYS A 119 24.74 25.17 2.74
CA LYS A 119 23.35 24.70 2.82
C LYS A 119 22.42 25.85 2.40
N PRO A 120 21.83 25.82 1.20
CA PRO A 120 21.14 26.99 0.64
C PRO A 120 19.79 27.26 1.33
N LEU A 121 19.50 28.54 1.60
CA LEU A 121 18.24 28.97 2.23
C LEU A 121 17.07 29.04 1.24
N LYS A 122 17.35 29.25 -0.04
CA LYS A 122 16.40 29.26 -1.15
C LYS A 122 16.75 28.15 -2.14
N PRO A 123 15.79 27.62 -2.92
CA PRO A 123 16.10 26.66 -3.96
C PRO A 123 17.13 27.21 -4.95
N ASN A 124 18.11 26.39 -5.30
CA ASN A 124 19.28 26.74 -6.12
C ASN A 124 19.55 25.71 -7.23
N GLY A 125 18.72 24.68 -7.34
CA GLY A 125 18.87 23.64 -8.35
C GLY A 125 17.56 22.97 -8.72
N ILE A 126 17.61 22.24 -9.83
CA ILE A 126 16.52 21.37 -10.28
C ILE A 126 16.98 19.92 -10.21
N LYS A 127 16.06 19.03 -9.84
CA LYS A 127 16.19 17.59 -9.95
C LYS A 127 15.23 17.13 -11.03
N MET A 128 15.73 16.40 -12.03
CA MET A 128 14.91 15.80 -13.09
C MET A 128 14.77 14.31 -12.82
N GLU A 129 13.56 13.80 -12.83
CA GLU A 129 13.25 12.39 -12.56
C GLU A 129 12.22 11.89 -13.59
N LYS A 130 12.28 10.61 -13.96
CA LYS A 130 11.18 9.94 -14.69
C LYS A 130 10.41 9.09 -13.68
N PHE A 131 9.08 9.06 -13.76
CA PHE A 131 8.31 8.20 -12.88
C PHE A 131 8.04 6.84 -13.51
N VAL A 132 8.11 5.79 -12.69
CA VAL A 132 7.92 4.40 -13.15
C VAL A 132 6.53 4.19 -13.76
N PHE A 133 5.53 4.93 -13.29
CA PHE A 133 4.13 4.85 -13.75
C PHE A 133 3.85 5.62 -15.03
N ASP A 134 4.77 6.46 -15.52
CA ASP A 134 4.58 7.22 -16.77
C ASP A 134 4.45 6.30 -17.99
N VAL A 135 4.85 5.04 -17.85
CA VAL A 135 4.75 4.02 -18.89
C VAL A 135 3.30 3.58 -19.14
N PHE A 136 2.37 3.75 -18.19
CA PHE A 136 1.00 3.24 -18.30
C PHE A 136 0.25 3.79 -19.51
N ARG A 137 0.59 5.00 -19.95
CA ARG A 137 0.07 5.60 -21.18
C ARG A 137 0.30 4.77 -22.45
N PHE A 138 1.28 3.86 -22.42
CA PHE A 138 1.63 2.98 -23.54
C PHE A 138 1.01 1.59 -23.44
N ALA A 139 0.30 1.29 -22.35
CA ALA A 139 -0.34 0.00 -22.18
C ALA A 139 -1.56 -0.13 -23.10
N LYS A 140 -1.71 -1.28 -23.77
CA LYS A 140 -2.92 -1.56 -24.57
C LYS A 140 -4.10 -1.98 -23.71
N ASN A 141 -3.82 -2.68 -22.62
CA ASN A 141 -4.79 -3.03 -21.60
C ASN A 141 -4.27 -2.56 -20.24
N PHE A 142 -5.10 -1.77 -19.56
CA PHE A 142 -4.79 -1.20 -18.25
C PHE A 142 -5.92 -1.49 -17.27
N ALA A 143 -5.56 -1.81 -16.02
CA ALA A 143 -6.50 -1.94 -14.92
C ALA A 143 -5.93 -1.30 -13.65
N ALA A 144 -6.82 -0.80 -12.79
CA ALA A 144 -6.50 -0.45 -11.42
C ALA A 144 -7.23 -1.44 -10.50
N PHE A 145 -6.52 -1.98 -9.50
CA PHE A 145 -7.05 -2.94 -8.55
C PHE A 145 -7.06 -2.31 -7.17
N GLU A 146 -8.24 -2.03 -6.64
CA GLU A 146 -8.39 -1.42 -5.32
C GLU A 146 -8.24 -2.47 -4.22
N VAL A 147 -7.46 -2.14 -3.20
CA VAL A 147 -7.23 -2.94 -2.00
C VAL A 147 -7.49 -2.14 -0.73
N LEU A 148 -7.70 -2.84 0.38
CA LEU A 148 -7.82 -2.23 1.69
C LEU A 148 -6.46 -1.70 2.16
N ARG A 149 -6.42 -0.45 2.62
CA ARG A 149 -5.20 0.22 3.05
C ARG A 149 -4.56 -0.48 4.24
N GLU A 150 -5.37 -0.85 5.21
CA GLU A 150 -4.98 -1.54 6.43
C GLU A 150 -4.41 -2.94 6.20
N GLU A 151 -4.57 -3.49 4.99
CA GLU A 151 -3.97 -4.77 4.61
C GLU A 151 -2.65 -4.61 3.83
N GLU A 152 -2.53 -3.57 3.00
CA GLU A 152 -1.54 -3.54 1.92
C GLU A 152 -0.68 -2.26 1.90
N PHE A 153 -1.00 -1.24 2.71
CA PHE A 153 -0.34 0.06 2.60
C PHE A 153 -0.16 0.82 3.92
N SER A 154 1.06 0.75 4.47
CA SER A 154 1.55 1.61 5.56
C SER A 154 2.97 2.11 5.27
N PRO A 155 3.11 3.20 4.48
CA PRO A 155 4.40 3.64 3.97
C PRO A 155 5.31 4.20 5.06
N LEU A 156 6.63 4.12 4.85
CA LEU A 156 7.65 4.72 5.70
C LEU A 156 8.40 5.82 4.92
N LYS A 157 8.09 7.08 5.21
CA LYS A 157 8.62 8.27 4.51
C LYS A 157 9.28 9.29 5.44
N ASN A 158 8.86 9.34 6.70
CA ASN A 158 9.22 10.38 7.66
C ASN A 158 9.95 9.78 8.86
N ALA A 159 10.84 10.56 9.48
CA ALA A 159 11.45 10.20 10.76
C ALA A 159 10.52 10.55 11.94
N GLU A 160 10.74 9.94 13.09
CA GLU A 160 10.09 10.37 14.34
C GLU A 160 10.44 11.83 14.66
N PRO A 161 9.52 12.62 15.26
CA PRO A 161 8.23 12.24 15.84
C PRO A 161 7.03 12.47 14.89
N ALA A 162 7.21 12.31 13.57
CA ALA A 162 6.11 12.49 12.63
C ALA A 162 4.90 11.60 12.98
N ASP A 163 3.71 12.17 12.82
CA ASP A 163 2.43 11.54 13.10
C ASP A 163 1.92 10.66 11.94
N ARG A 164 2.65 10.64 10.81
CA ARG A 164 2.27 9.92 9.59
C ARG A 164 3.49 9.36 8.89
N ASP A 165 3.30 8.23 8.23
CA ASP A 165 4.30 7.54 7.41
C ASP A 165 5.67 7.41 8.10
N SER A 166 5.67 7.06 9.39
CA SER A 166 6.85 7.00 10.27
C SER A 166 7.09 5.57 10.79
N PRO A 167 8.27 5.27 11.39
CA PRO A 167 8.53 3.94 11.95
C PRO A 167 7.44 3.47 12.91
N ARG A 168 6.92 4.38 13.76
CA ARG A 168 5.81 4.12 14.67
C ARG A 168 4.53 3.74 13.93
N THR A 169 4.10 4.51 12.92
CA THR A 169 2.85 4.20 12.20
C THR A 169 2.95 2.91 11.38
N SER A 170 4.12 2.62 10.80
CA SER A 170 4.37 1.35 10.10
C SER A 170 4.30 0.15 11.03
N ARG A 171 4.96 0.22 12.20
CA ARG A 171 4.88 -0.83 13.23
C ARG A 171 3.44 -1.03 13.72
N GLN A 172 2.73 0.06 14.01
CA GLN A 172 1.34 0.00 14.48
C GLN A 172 0.42 -0.68 13.48
N ALA A 173 0.52 -0.34 12.20
CA ALA A 173 -0.27 -0.96 11.15
C ALA A 173 -0.02 -2.48 11.04
N LEU A 174 1.24 -2.92 11.10
CA LEU A 174 1.59 -4.33 11.04
C LEU A 174 1.03 -5.11 12.23
N LEU A 175 1.26 -4.62 13.45
CA LEU A 175 0.78 -5.28 14.68
C LEU A 175 -0.75 -5.33 14.73
N ALA A 176 -1.42 -4.31 14.20
CA ALA A 176 -2.86 -4.30 14.08
C ALA A 176 -3.40 -5.34 13.12
N GLN A 177 -2.76 -5.50 11.97
CA GLN A 177 -3.11 -6.52 11.00
C GLN A 177 -2.95 -7.92 11.62
N HIS A 178 -1.80 -8.19 12.24
CA HIS A 178 -1.53 -9.46 12.90
C HIS A 178 -2.48 -9.74 14.08
N TYR A 179 -2.83 -8.72 14.86
CA TYR A 179 -3.87 -8.82 15.88
C TYR A 179 -5.22 -9.24 15.28
N ARG A 180 -5.66 -8.58 14.19
CA ARG A 180 -6.91 -8.94 13.50
C ARG A 180 -6.88 -10.36 12.94
N TRP A 181 -5.78 -10.78 12.33
CA TRP A 181 -5.61 -12.15 11.84
C TRP A 181 -5.69 -13.17 12.96
N ALA A 182 -5.01 -12.92 14.09
CA ALA A 182 -5.05 -13.80 15.25
C ALA A 182 -6.47 -13.94 15.83
N LEU A 183 -7.21 -12.83 15.98
CA LEU A 183 -8.61 -12.88 16.43
C LEU A 183 -9.50 -13.64 15.44
N GLN A 184 -9.34 -13.42 14.13
CA GLN A 184 -10.10 -14.13 13.09
C GLN A 184 -9.81 -15.64 13.11
N ALA A 185 -8.59 -16.04 13.48
CA ALA A 185 -8.19 -17.42 13.67
C ALA A 185 -8.65 -18.03 15.01
N GLY A 186 -9.31 -17.26 15.86
CA GLY A 186 -9.87 -17.70 17.15
C GLY A 186 -8.91 -17.63 18.33
N ALA A 187 -7.87 -16.81 18.28
CA ALA A 187 -7.04 -16.50 19.44
C ALA A 187 -7.78 -15.61 20.45
N HIS A 188 -7.50 -15.81 21.73
CA HIS A 188 -7.87 -14.86 22.79
C HIS A 188 -6.60 -14.27 23.41
N PHE A 189 -6.61 -12.98 23.72
CA PHE A 189 -5.47 -12.32 24.35
C PHE A 189 -5.78 -11.93 25.79
N LEU A 190 -4.77 -12.09 26.64
CA LEU A 190 -4.83 -11.80 28.06
C LEU A 190 -3.90 -10.63 28.40
N ASP A 191 -4.32 -9.83 29.39
CA ASP A 191 -3.47 -8.83 30.02
C ASP A 191 -2.50 -9.47 31.03
N ALA A 192 -1.63 -8.65 31.61
CA ALA A 192 -0.63 -9.07 32.61
C ALA A 192 -1.23 -9.68 33.90
N HIS A 193 -2.54 -9.56 34.11
CA HIS A 193 -3.27 -10.11 35.24
C HIS A 193 -4.12 -11.33 34.85
N GLY A 194 -4.06 -11.77 33.59
CA GLY A 194 -4.83 -12.90 33.08
C GLY A 194 -6.29 -12.56 32.74
N ALA A 195 -6.64 -11.28 32.67
CA ALA A 195 -7.95 -10.85 32.22
C ALA A 195 -7.99 -10.75 30.69
N TRP A 196 -9.14 -11.07 30.09
CA TRP A 196 -9.32 -10.98 28.64
C TRP A 196 -9.23 -9.53 28.15
N LEU A 197 -8.41 -9.32 27.13
CA LEU A 197 -8.29 -8.06 26.42
C LEU A 197 -9.46 -7.87 25.44
N PRO A 198 -9.85 -6.62 25.13
CA PRO A 198 -10.99 -6.36 24.28
C PRO A 198 -10.73 -6.80 22.82
N GLU A 199 -11.60 -7.65 22.30
CA GLU A 199 -11.59 -8.12 20.92
C GLU A 199 -12.15 -7.02 19.99
N LEU A 200 -11.28 -6.10 19.60
CA LEU A 200 -11.61 -5.02 18.67
C LEU A 200 -11.18 -5.40 17.25
N PRO A 201 -12.11 -5.52 16.29
CA PRO A 201 -11.77 -5.83 14.90
C PRO A 201 -11.09 -4.66 14.17
N GLY A 202 -10.93 -3.49 14.80
CA GLY A 202 -10.28 -2.31 14.24
C GLY A 202 -9.44 -1.56 15.28
N LEU A 203 -8.43 -0.83 14.82
CA LEU A 203 -7.55 -0.06 15.69
C LEU A 203 -8.21 1.19 16.28
N PRO A 204 -7.79 1.62 17.48
CA PRO A 204 -7.94 3.01 17.88
C PRO A 204 -7.21 3.93 16.88
N PRO A 205 -7.74 5.11 16.54
CA PRO A 205 -7.19 5.98 15.49
C PRO A 205 -5.70 6.38 15.61
N ASN A 206 -5.06 6.17 16.76
CA ASN A 206 -3.66 6.54 17.04
C ASN A 206 -3.01 5.64 18.13
N GLY A 207 -3.43 4.39 18.25
CA GLY A 207 -3.00 3.50 19.34
C GLY A 207 -2.41 2.18 18.84
N ASP A 208 -1.56 1.58 19.68
CA ASP A 208 -1.23 0.17 19.53
C ASP A 208 -2.52 -0.67 19.71
N PRO A 209 -2.61 -1.85 19.05
CA PRO A 209 -3.73 -2.76 19.29
C PRO A 209 -3.81 -3.17 20.78
N PRO A 210 -4.99 -3.63 21.26
CA PRO A 210 -5.15 -4.06 22.64
C PRO A 210 -4.11 -5.09 23.12
N ALA A 211 -3.69 -5.99 22.21
CA ALA A 211 -2.59 -6.92 22.43
C ALA A 211 -1.55 -6.76 21.31
N ILE A 212 -0.27 -6.90 21.67
CA ILE A 212 0.82 -6.97 20.70
C ILE A 212 0.91 -8.41 20.21
N CYS A 213 0.65 -8.60 18.92
CA CYS A 213 0.80 -9.87 18.21
C CYS A 213 1.65 -9.61 16.96
N GLU A 214 2.69 -10.41 16.75
CA GLU A 214 3.48 -10.39 15.51
C GLU A 214 3.59 -11.79 14.93
N ILE A 215 3.28 -11.94 13.65
CA ILE A 215 3.25 -13.23 12.95
C ILE A 215 4.32 -13.20 11.87
N SER A 216 5.21 -14.19 11.88
CA SER A 216 6.24 -14.35 10.86
C SER A 216 5.59 -14.60 9.49
N PRO A 217 6.02 -13.93 8.40
CA PRO A 217 5.56 -14.22 7.05
C PRO A 217 5.79 -15.66 6.58
N LEU A 218 6.67 -16.41 7.25
CA LEU A 218 6.92 -17.82 6.97
C LEU A 218 5.88 -18.75 7.63
N VAL A 219 5.12 -18.24 8.61
CA VAL A 219 4.00 -18.95 9.22
C VAL A 219 2.70 -18.65 8.47
N SER A 220 2.46 -17.39 8.14
CA SER A 220 1.27 -16.95 7.40
C SER A 220 1.57 -15.70 6.58
N TYR A 221 1.19 -15.71 5.30
CA TYR A 221 1.46 -14.61 4.37
C TYR A 221 0.37 -13.52 4.41
N SER A 222 -0.89 -13.91 4.59
CA SER A 222 -2.07 -13.02 4.57
C SER A 222 -3.13 -13.46 5.59
N GLY A 223 -2.70 -14.05 6.70
CA GLY A 223 -3.57 -14.52 7.79
C GLY A 223 -4.12 -15.93 7.60
N GLU A 224 -3.80 -16.63 6.51
CA GLU A 224 -4.23 -18.00 6.26
C GLU A 224 -3.53 -19.02 7.18
N GLY A 225 -4.24 -20.11 7.50
CA GLY A 225 -3.68 -21.28 8.16
C GLY A 225 -3.35 -21.08 9.64
N LEU A 226 -3.75 -19.96 10.24
CA LEU A 226 -3.46 -19.63 11.63
C LEU A 226 -4.29 -20.41 12.64
N GLU A 227 -5.44 -20.95 12.23
CA GLU A 227 -6.37 -21.67 13.11
C GLU A 227 -5.70 -22.87 13.79
N VAL A 228 -4.78 -23.54 13.10
CA VAL A 228 -4.06 -24.70 13.66
C VAL A 228 -3.20 -24.34 14.88
N TYR A 229 -2.73 -23.09 14.95
CA TYR A 229 -1.89 -22.60 16.04
C TYR A 229 -2.71 -21.88 17.11
N LEU A 230 -3.78 -21.19 16.71
CA LEU A 230 -4.41 -20.16 17.53
C LEU A 230 -5.82 -20.50 18.02
N GLN A 231 -6.54 -21.39 17.33
CA GLN A 231 -7.97 -21.59 17.57
C GLN A 231 -8.26 -22.04 19.01
N GLY A 232 -9.05 -21.24 19.73
CA GLY A 232 -9.48 -21.51 21.10
C GLY A 232 -8.35 -21.45 22.12
N ARG A 233 -7.20 -20.87 21.77
CA ARG A 233 -6.04 -20.71 22.68
C ARG A 233 -5.96 -19.29 23.23
N GLU A 234 -5.43 -19.19 24.44
CA GLU A 234 -5.20 -17.92 25.13
C GLU A 234 -3.72 -17.57 25.11
N PHE A 235 -3.40 -16.31 24.79
CA PHE A 235 -2.02 -15.82 24.69
C PHE A 235 -1.82 -14.56 25.52
N GLN A 236 -0.65 -14.47 26.16
CA GLN A 236 -0.22 -13.25 26.85
C GLN A 236 0.41 -12.27 25.86
N SER A 237 0.13 -10.97 26.01
CA SER A 237 0.76 -9.91 25.22
C SER A 237 2.10 -9.47 25.85
N PRO A 238 3.21 -9.34 25.07
CA PRO A 238 3.31 -9.54 23.63
C PRO A 238 3.44 -11.02 23.25
N PHE A 239 2.85 -11.38 22.11
CA PHE A 239 2.94 -12.71 21.50
C PHE A 239 3.60 -12.61 20.12
N ILE A 240 4.54 -13.52 19.86
CA ILE A 240 5.21 -13.63 18.55
C ILE A 240 5.01 -15.06 18.06
N LEU A 241 4.43 -15.20 16.87
CA LEU A 241 4.27 -16.48 16.19
C LEU A 241 5.28 -16.57 15.04
N ASP A 242 6.47 -17.06 15.36
CA ASP A 242 7.49 -17.42 14.38
C ASP A 242 7.50 -18.95 14.13
N GLU A 243 8.42 -19.41 13.29
CA GLU A 243 8.51 -20.83 12.93
C GLU A 243 8.84 -21.75 14.12
N ASP A 244 9.59 -21.27 15.11
CA ASP A 244 9.92 -22.04 16.32
C ASP A 244 8.70 -22.14 17.22
N GLN A 245 8.03 -21.02 17.49
CA GLN A 245 6.79 -20.99 18.27
C GLN A 245 5.68 -21.82 17.60
N ALA A 246 5.58 -21.77 16.27
CA ALA A 246 4.65 -22.59 15.50
C ALA A 246 4.94 -24.10 15.66
N ARG A 247 6.22 -24.50 15.65
CA ARG A 247 6.63 -25.89 15.91
C ARG A 247 6.25 -26.33 17.32
N GLU A 248 6.49 -25.50 18.32
CA GLU A 248 6.15 -25.79 19.72
C GLU A 248 4.65 -25.95 19.94
N LEU A 249 3.83 -25.06 19.36
CA LEU A 249 2.36 -25.11 19.52
C LEU A 249 1.70 -26.34 18.87
N LEU A 250 2.39 -26.99 17.95
CA LEU A 250 1.96 -28.23 17.29
C LEU A 250 2.42 -29.49 18.02
N GLN A 251 3.32 -29.40 18.99
CA GLN A 251 3.71 -30.57 19.77
C GLN A 251 2.52 -31.03 20.64
N PRO A 252 2.31 -32.36 20.77
CA PRO A 252 1.30 -32.88 21.69
C PRO A 252 1.59 -32.35 23.10
N GLN A 253 0.61 -31.78 23.77
CA GLN A 253 0.74 -31.50 25.20
C GLN A 253 0.88 -32.86 25.91
N GLU A 254 2.06 -33.14 26.46
CA GLU A 254 2.24 -34.31 27.34
C GLU A 254 1.26 -34.16 28.51
N SER A 255 0.37 -35.15 28.61
CA SER A 255 -0.69 -35.22 29.62
C SER A 255 -0.25 -36.07 30.81
#